data_AF-A0A4Q2YBG9-F1
#
_entry.id   AF-A0A4Q2YBG9-F1
#
_cell.length_a   1.000
_cell.length_b   1.000
_cell.length_c   1.000
_cell.angle_alpha   90.00
_cell.angle_beta   90.00
_cell.angle_gamma   90.00
#
_symmetry.space_group_name_H-M   'P 1'
#
loop_
_entity.id
_entity.type
_entity.pdbx_description
1 polymer ?
#
loop_
_entity_poly.entity_id
_entity_poly.type
_entity_poly.pdbx_seq_one_letter_code
_entity_poly.pdbx_strand_id
1 'polypeptide(L)'
;MRKTTKPSNASKAAPETPATAPKKPGRKRDETRDRDILDATLDTLAEIGFDSMTMDQVAARVKAGKATLYRRWASKAELVRDALIGVSRNSIQVDQLPDTGNLRDDLLAVMKPHSMEY
;
A
#
# COMPACT_ATOMS: atom_id res chain seq x y z
N MET A 1 -18.29 -66.90 -37.37
CA MET A 1 -17.93 -65.48 -37.14
C MET A 1 -17.34 -64.92 -38.43
N ARG A 2 -18.04 -64.03 -39.14
CA ARG A 2 -17.51 -63.28 -40.30
C ARG A 2 -17.87 -61.81 -40.07
N LYS A 3 -16.86 -60.96 -39.89
CA LYS A 3 -17.04 -59.51 -39.75
C LYS A 3 -16.98 -58.86 -41.12
N THR A 4 -17.99 -58.04 -41.39
CA THR A 4 -18.17 -57.20 -42.56
C THR A 4 -17.62 -55.78 -42.30
N THR A 5 -17.11 -55.18 -43.37
CA THR A 5 -17.13 -53.73 -43.68
C THR A 5 -15.95 -52.84 -43.22
N LYS A 6 -15.27 -52.34 -44.27
CA LYS A 6 -14.25 -51.29 -44.41
C LYS A 6 -14.94 -49.89 -44.49
N PRO A 7 -14.24 -48.81 -44.91
CA PRO A 7 -13.45 -47.80 -44.19
C PRO A 7 -14.22 -46.46 -44.00
N SER A 8 -13.62 -45.47 -43.34
CA SER A 8 -13.55 -44.10 -43.88
C SER A 8 -12.62 -43.23 -43.05
N ASN A 9 -11.74 -42.51 -43.74
CA ASN A 9 -10.71 -41.62 -43.22
C ASN A 9 -11.06 -40.19 -43.68
N ALA A 10 -10.98 -39.17 -42.80
CA ALA A 10 -10.42 -37.86 -43.12
C ALA A 10 -10.57 -36.80 -41.99
N SER A 11 -9.46 -36.08 -41.77
CA SER A 11 -9.33 -34.63 -41.52
C SER A 11 -9.36 -34.02 -40.09
N LYS A 12 -8.15 -33.86 -39.52
CA LYS A 12 -7.40 -32.59 -39.29
C LYS A 12 -8.12 -31.37 -38.63
N ALA A 13 -7.63 -30.90 -37.46
CA ALA A 13 -7.10 -29.53 -37.20
C ALA A 13 -6.87 -29.18 -35.70
N ALA A 14 -5.74 -28.50 -35.44
CA ALA A 14 -5.36 -27.58 -34.34
C ALA A 14 -5.21 -28.06 -32.86
N PRO A 15 -4.11 -27.71 -32.17
CA PRO A 15 -4.04 -27.77 -30.71
C PRO A 15 -4.74 -26.52 -30.13
N GLU A 16 -5.86 -26.73 -29.47
CA GLU A 16 -6.55 -25.67 -28.74
C GLU A 16 -5.66 -25.19 -27.59
N THR A 17 -5.34 -23.90 -27.63
CA THR A 17 -4.64 -23.18 -26.56
C THR A 17 -5.58 -23.13 -25.35
N PRO A 18 -5.18 -23.56 -24.15
CA PRO A 18 -6.05 -23.40 -22.98
C PRO A 18 -6.12 -21.90 -22.65
N ALA A 19 -7.29 -21.33 -22.91
CA ALA A 19 -7.63 -19.95 -22.58
C ALA A 19 -7.41 -19.70 -21.08
N THR A 20 -6.47 -18.81 -20.77
CA THR A 20 -6.24 -18.27 -19.43
C THR A 20 -7.52 -17.62 -18.90
N ALA A 21 -8.09 -18.20 -17.85
CA ALA A 21 -9.21 -17.63 -17.12
C ALA A 21 -8.86 -16.22 -16.58
N PRO A 22 -9.79 -15.25 -16.61
CA PRO A 22 -9.52 -13.89 -16.14
C PRO A 22 -9.28 -13.88 -14.64
N LYS A 23 -8.11 -13.38 -14.21
CA LYS A 23 -7.81 -13.13 -12.79
C LYS A 23 -8.87 -12.17 -12.23
N LYS A 24 -9.59 -12.62 -11.18
CA LYS A 24 -10.55 -11.80 -10.43
C LYS A 24 -9.94 -10.43 -10.10
N PRO A 25 -10.68 -9.31 -10.24
CA PRO A 25 -10.18 -7.99 -9.88
C PRO A 25 -9.71 -8.02 -8.43
N GLY A 26 -8.48 -7.57 -8.18
CA GLY A 26 -7.90 -7.53 -6.85
C GLY A 26 -8.83 -6.79 -5.88
N ARG A 27 -9.08 -7.39 -4.71
CA ARG A 27 -9.87 -6.83 -3.61
C ARG A 27 -9.52 -5.34 -3.41
N LYS A 28 -10.55 -4.49 -3.26
CA LYS A 28 -10.39 -3.05 -2.98
C LYS A 28 -9.32 -2.87 -1.90
N ARG A 29 -8.39 -1.94 -2.19
CA ARG A 29 -7.28 -1.54 -1.34
C ARG A 29 -7.80 -1.35 0.09
N ASP A 30 -7.30 -2.15 1.03
CA ASP A 30 -7.67 -1.97 2.44
C ASP A 30 -6.82 -0.82 2.99
N GLU A 31 -7.39 0.38 2.97
CA GLU A 31 -6.75 1.63 3.38
C GLU A 31 -6.48 1.67 4.89
N THR A 32 -7.30 0.96 5.68
CA THR A 32 -7.13 0.85 7.14
C THR A 32 -5.77 0.23 7.47
N ARG A 33 -5.40 -0.86 6.78
CA ARG A 33 -4.10 -1.51 6.98
C ARG A 33 -2.92 -0.64 6.56
N ASP A 34 -3.13 0.27 5.61
CA ASP A 34 -2.06 1.16 5.17
C ASP A 34 -1.73 2.18 6.27
N ARG A 35 -2.75 2.72 6.95
CA ARG A 35 -2.53 3.60 8.11
C ARG A 35 -1.74 2.91 9.21
N ASP A 36 -2.15 1.71 9.63
CA ASP A 36 -1.44 0.97 10.69
C ASP A 36 0.06 0.77 10.35
N ILE A 37 0.36 0.49 9.08
CA ILE A 37 1.73 0.34 8.58
C ILE A 37 2.50 1.66 8.64
N LEU A 38 1.89 2.77 8.22
CA LEU A 38 2.52 4.08 8.23
C LEU A 38 2.79 4.55 9.67
N ASP A 39 1.85 4.35 10.58
CA ASP A 39 2.01 4.71 12.00
C ASP A 39 3.15 3.91 12.64
N ALA A 40 3.19 2.59 12.44
CA ALA A 40 4.29 1.77 12.93
C ALA A 40 5.65 2.11 12.28
N THR A 41 5.65 2.64 11.06
CA THR A 41 6.86 3.14 10.41
C THR A 41 7.39 4.36 11.15
N LEU A 42 6.51 5.30 11.50
CA LEU A 42 6.89 6.52 12.23
C LEU A 42 7.42 6.19 13.62
N ASP A 43 6.75 5.29 14.35
CA ASP A 43 7.21 4.81 15.64
C ASP A 43 8.62 4.22 15.54
N THR A 44 8.83 3.31 14.58
CA THR A 44 10.13 2.66 14.40
C THR A 44 11.19 3.68 13.98
N LEU A 45 10.84 4.61 13.10
CA LEU A 45 11.73 5.68 12.68
C LEU A 45 12.15 6.58 13.86
N ALA A 46 11.23 6.90 14.76
CA ALA A 46 11.50 7.69 15.96
C ALA A 46 12.34 6.94 17.00
N GLU A 47 12.14 5.62 17.14
CA GLU A 47 12.85 4.78 18.11
C GLU A 47 14.30 4.50 17.72
N ILE A 48 14.57 4.15 16.45
CA ILE A 48 15.89 3.64 16.02
C ILE A 48 16.51 4.41 14.86
N GLY A 49 15.82 5.39 14.29
CA GLY A 49 16.31 6.19 13.17
C GLY A 49 16.25 5.46 11.82
N PHE A 50 16.47 6.24 10.75
CA PHE A 50 16.30 5.75 9.38
C PHE A 50 17.27 4.63 9.02
N ASP A 51 18.56 4.76 9.38
CA ASP A 51 19.60 3.83 8.96
C ASP A 51 19.42 2.43 9.57
N SER A 52 19.10 2.37 10.86
CA SER A 52 18.87 1.12 11.58
C SER A 52 17.51 0.47 11.30
N MET A 53 16.57 1.22 10.71
CA MET A 53 15.25 0.69 10.36
C MET A 53 15.28 -0.25 9.15
N THR A 54 14.47 -1.31 9.22
CA THR A 54 14.24 -2.26 8.12
C THR A 54 12.75 -2.46 7.85
N MET A 55 12.41 -2.81 6.60
CA MET A 55 11.04 -3.17 6.20
C MET A 55 10.50 -4.37 7.00
N ASP A 56 11.37 -5.29 7.40
CA ASP A 56 10.99 -6.49 8.14
C ASP A 56 10.59 -6.19 9.58
N GLN A 57 11.27 -5.26 10.24
CA GLN A 57 10.90 -4.78 11.58
C GLN A 57 9.52 -4.13 11.56
N VAL A 58 9.24 -3.26 10.57
CA VAL A 58 7.91 -2.64 10.42
C VAL A 58 6.84 -3.70 10.16
N ALA A 59 7.10 -4.64 9.25
CA ALA A 59 6.17 -5.73 8.95
C ALA A 59 5.86 -6.58 10.20
N ALA A 60 6.87 -6.87 11.03
CA ALA A 60 6.70 -7.60 12.28
C ALA A 60 5.85 -6.83 13.30
N ARG A 61 6.07 -5.51 13.44
CA ARG A 61 5.34 -4.64 14.38
C ARG A 61 3.84 -4.62 14.10
N VAL A 62 3.45 -4.54 12.83
CA VAL A 62 2.03 -4.52 12.42
C VAL A 62 1.46 -5.88 12.05
N LYS A 63 2.21 -6.96 12.33
CA LYS A 63 1.83 -8.35 11.99
C LYS A 63 1.40 -8.49 10.51
N ALA A 64 2.02 -7.72 9.63
CA ALA A 64 1.79 -7.76 8.20
C ALA A 64 2.76 -8.72 7.52
N GLY A 65 2.29 -9.48 6.53
CA GLY A 65 3.19 -10.27 5.70
C GLY A 65 4.12 -9.37 4.87
N LYS A 66 5.42 -9.67 4.84
CA LYS A 66 6.45 -8.92 4.07
C LYS A 66 6.04 -8.65 2.63
N ALA A 67 5.48 -9.64 1.94
CA ALA A 67 5.00 -9.51 0.56
C ALA A 67 3.87 -8.46 0.39
N THR A 68 3.12 -8.16 1.45
CA THR A 68 2.13 -7.07 1.44
C THR A 68 2.81 -5.72 1.50
N LEU A 69 3.86 -5.58 2.32
CA LEU A 69 4.65 -4.35 2.45
C LEU A 69 5.35 -4.04 1.13
N TYR A 70 6.11 -5.00 0.59
CA TYR A 70 6.89 -4.82 -0.63
C TYR A 70 6.05 -4.63 -1.90
N ARG A 71 4.80 -5.12 -1.93
CA ARG A 71 3.88 -4.84 -3.05
C ARG A 71 3.38 -3.39 -3.05
N ARG A 72 3.35 -2.75 -1.88
CA ARG A 72 2.80 -1.41 -1.69
C ARG A 72 3.88 -0.34 -1.73
N TRP A 73 5.03 -0.62 -1.12
CA TRP A 73 6.22 0.23 -1.13
C TRP A 73 7.40 -0.59 -1.63
N ALA A 74 8.00 -0.16 -2.73
CA ALA A 74 9.14 -0.84 -3.33
C ALA A 74 10.42 -0.66 -2.49
N SER A 75 10.46 0.35 -1.60
CA SER A 75 11.64 0.64 -0.79
C SER A 75 11.31 1.20 0.60
N LYS A 76 12.28 1.11 1.52
CA LYS A 76 12.23 1.75 2.84
C LYS A 76 12.02 3.26 2.74
N ALA A 77 12.68 3.91 1.78
CA ALA A 77 12.59 5.35 1.58
C ALA A 77 11.18 5.78 1.14
N GLU A 78 10.55 5.00 0.26
CA GLU A 78 9.17 5.24 -0.19
C GLU A 78 8.17 5.10 0.96
N LEU A 79 8.34 4.06 1.79
CA LEU A 79 7.52 3.84 2.98
C LEU A 79 7.63 5.01 3.97
N VAL A 80 8.85 5.44 4.28
CA VAL A 80 9.09 6.57 5.19
C VAL A 80 8.53 7.87 4.62
N ARG A 81 8.74 8.13 3.33
CA ARG A 81 8.19 9.31 2.65
C ARG A 81 6.67 9.36 2.79
N ASP A 82 5.99 8.26 2.48
CA ASP A 82 4.53 8.21 2.58
C ASP A 82 4.05 8.32 4.03
N ALA A 83 4.79 7.78 4.98
CA ALA A 83 4.47 7.88 6.40
C ALA A 83 4.55 9.33 6.87
N LEU A 84 5.61 10.05 6.49
CA LEU A 84 5.78 11.48 6.78
C LEU A 84 4.69 12.34 6.12
N ILE A 85 4.33 12.05 4.86
CA ILE A 85 3.22 12.73 4.17
C ILE A 85 1.89 12.45 4.86
N GLY A 86 1.68 11.24 5.36
CA GLY A 86 0.52 10.86 6.16
C GLY A 86 0.38 11.73 7.41
N VAL A 87 1.48 11.95 8.14
CA VAL A 87 1.52 12.89 9.27
C VAL A 87 1.16 14.30 8.83
N SER A 88 1.78 14.83 7.77
CA SER A 88 1.50 16.21 7.31
C SER A 88 0.05 16.44 6.88
N ARG A 89 -0.64 15.39 6.41
CA ARG A 89 -2.09 15.48 6.12
C ARG A 89 -2.94 15.50 7.37
N ASN A 90 -2.51 14.81 8.43
CA ASN A 90 -3.23 14.70 9.69
C ASN A 90 -2.81 15.76 10.73
N SER A 91 -1.70 16.48 10.50
CA SER A 91 -1.22 17.54 11.39
C SER A 91 -2.07 18.80 11.34
N ILE A 92 -2.93 18.93 10.32
CA ILE A 92 -3.96 19.96 10.30
C ILE A 92 -5.14 19.47 11.14
N GLN A 93 -5.06 19.75 12.45
CA GLN A 93 -6.20 19.64 13.34
C GLN A 93 -7.11 20.84 13.12
N VAL A 94 -8.12 20.67 12.26
CA VAL A 94 -9.10 21.72 11.92
C VAL A 94 -9.85 22.21 13.17
N ASP A 95 -9.99 21.34 14.17
CA ASP A 95 -10.57 21.63 15.48
C ASP A 95 -9.67 22.47 16.40
N GLN A 96 -8.37 22.59 16.09
CA GLN A 96 -7.40 23.42 16.81
C GLN A 96 -7.01 24.68 16.02
N LEU A 97 -7.73 25.00 14.94
CA LEU A 97 -7.55 26.26 14.22
C LEU A 97 -7.84 27.42 15.18
N PRO A 98 -6.90 28.37 15.36
CA PRO A 98 -7.25 29.66 15.93
C PRO A 98 -8.41 30.24 15.11
N ASP A 99 -9.45 30.76 15.76
CA ASP A 99 -10.48 31.58 15.10
C ASP A 99 -10.16 33.03 15.44
N THR A 100 -9.16 33.58 14.77
CA THR A 100 -8.74 34.98 15.01
C THR A 100 -9.60 35.99 14.25
N GLY A 101 -10.62 35.53 13.51
CA GLY A 101 -11.43 36.35 12.61
C GLY A 101 -10.74 36.70 11.29
N ASN A 102 -9.53 36.16 11.05
CA ASN A 102 -8.80 36.31 9.79
C ASN A 102 -8.30 34.97 9.28
N LEU A 103 -8.99 34.43 8.27
CA LEU A 103 -8.68 33.17 7.60
C LEU A 103 -7.21 33.06 7.15
N ARG A 104 -6.60 34.17 6.73
CA ARG A 104 -5.19 34.15 6.30
C ARG A 104 -4.26 33.88 7.47
N ASP A 105 -4.50 34.48 8.62
CA ASP A 105 -3.65 34.35 9.79
C ASP A 105 -3.85 32.97 10.44
N ASP A 106 -5.09 32.47 10.44
CA ASP A 106 -5.43 31.12 10.90
C ASP A 106 -4.76 30.03 10.03
N LEU A 107 -4.76 30.21 8.70
CA LEU A 107 -4.07 29.30 7.78
C LEU A 107 -2.54 29.34 7.94
N LEU A 108 -1.98 30.53 8.18
CA LEU A 108 -0.54 30.68 8.45
C LEU A 108 -0.13 30.04 9.78
N ALA A 109 -1.00 30.06 10.79
CA ALA A 109 -0.75 29.41 12.08
C ALA A 109 -0.64 27.89 11.93
N VAL A 110 -1.47 27.29 11.07
CA VAL A 110 -1.49 25.84 10.80
C VAL A 110 -0.37 25.39 9.85
N MET A 111 0.08 26.25 8.95
CA MET A 111 1.18 25.94 8.02
C MET A 111 2.57 26.08 8.64
N LYS A 112 2.72 26.85 9.72
CA LYS A 112 3.95 26.84 10.49
C LYS A 112 4.01 25.50 11.22
N PRO A 113 5.00 24.62 10.95
CA PRO A 113 5.20 23.47 11.79
C PRO A 113 5.30 23.96 13.24
N HIS A 114 4.69 23.23 14.18
CA HIS A 114 4.99 23.37 15.61
C HIS A 114 6.48 23.05 15.77
N SER A 115 7.34 24.00 15.43
CA SER A 115 8.77 24.00 15.68
C SER A 115 8.89 24.17 17.19
N MET A 116 8.73 23.04 17.89
CA MET A 116 9.24 22.70 19.21
C MET A 116 9.81 23.91 19.95
N GLU A 117 9.03 24.49 20.86
CA GLU A 117 9.60 25.21 21.98
C GLU A 117 10.34 24.18 22.86
N TYR A 118 11.64 24.39 23.05
CA TYR A 118 12.52 23.69 24.00
C TYR A 118 13.12 24.72 24.95
#